data_AF-A0A3M2EDB0-F1
#
_entry.id   AF-A0A3M2EDB0-F1
#
_cell.length_a   1.000
_cell.length_b   1.000
_cell.length_c   1.000
_cell.angle_alpha   90.00
_cell.angle_beta   90.00
_cell.angle_gamma   90.00
#
_symmetry.space_group_name_H-M   'P 1'
#
loop_
_entity.id
_entity.type
_entity.pdbx_description
1 polymer ?
#
loop_
_entity_poly.entity_id
_entity_poly.type
_entity_poly.pdbx_seq_one_letter_code
_entity_poly.pdbx_strand_id
1 'polypeptide(L)'
;AIPASSQKVDVAKDFLKWATSKEYFELVGETKGWVAVPSGTRKSVETDPRRLEAAPFAKTIVDAILSVDPADPTLLPVPYTGVQFVAIPEFQGIGNYVGQQVAAALAGTVTVEQALANAQKFAVREMTKAGYIK
;
A
#
# COMPACT_ATOMS: atom_id res chain seq x y z
N ALA A 1 10.72 -2.03 9.05
CA ALA A 1 10.63 -1.73 10.50
C ALA A 1 11.52 -2.69 11.28
N ILE A 2 11.83 -2.38 12.54
CA ILE A 2 12.64 -3.25 13.42
C ILE A 2 11.71 -3.72 14.55
N PRO A 3 11.57 -5.03 14.80
CA PRO A 3 10.79 -5.52 15.94
C PRO A 3 11.37 -4.99 17.25
N ALA A 4 10.49 -4.61 18.19
CA ALA A 4 10.90 -4.12 19.51
C ALA A 4 11.70 -5.16 20.33
N SER A 5 11.52 -6.45 20.04
CA SER A 5 12.25 -7.56 20.67
C SER A 5 13.65 -7.82 20.10
N SER A 6 14.02 -7.14 19.00
CA SER A 6 15.29 -7.39 18.31
C SER A 6 16.49 -7.13 19.22
N GLN A 7 17.46 -8.05 19.21
CA GLN A 7 18.76 -7.86 19.85
C GLN A 7 19.80 -7.22 18.91
N LYS A 8 19.42 -6.90 17.67
CA LYS A 8 20.31 -6.35 16.62
C LYS A 8 19.85 -4.98 16.14
N VAL A 9 19.32 -4.16 17.05
CA VAL A 9 18.65 -2.89 16.69
C VAL A 9 19.56 -1.95 15.92
N ASP A 10 20.80 -1.76 16.38
CA ASP A 10 21.71 -0.78 15.77
C ASP A 10 22.11 -1.19 14.34
N VAL A 11 22.53 -2.44 14.16
CA VAL A 11 22.85 -2.99 12.83
C VAL A 11 21.63 -2.92 11.90
N ALA A 12 20.42 -3.19 12.41
CA ALA A 12 19.20 -3.11 11.62
C ALA A 12 18.86 -1.65 11.24
N LYS A 13 19.15 -0.66 12.11
CA LYS A 13 19.00 0.76 11.79
C LYS A 13 19.99 1.19 10.71
N ASP A 14 21.24 0.76 10.80
CA ASP A 14 22.26 1.05 9.78
C ASP A 14 21.86 0.49 8.42
N PHE A 15 21.36 -0.75 8.40
CA PHE A 15 20.84 -1.35 7.18
C PHE A 15 19.66 -0.57 6.61
N LEU A 16 18.67 -0.19 7.43
CA LEU A 16 17.52 0.59 6.96
C LEU A 16 17.94 1.96 6.42
N LYS A 17 18.90 2.62 7.08
CA LYS A 17 19.46 3.89 6.63
C LYS A 17 20.11 3.71 5.26
N TRP A 18 20.95 2.69 5.08
CA TRP A 18 21.59 2.39 3.81
C TRP A 18 20.60 1.99 2.72
N ALA A 19 19.72 1.02 2.97
CA ALA A 19 18.78 0.48 1.97
C ALA A 19 17.73 1.49 1.48
N THR A 20 17.56 2.59 2.21
CA THR A 20 16.66 3.70 1.83
C THR A 20 17.43 4.96 1.46
N SER A 21 18.76 4.91 1.34
CA SER A 21 19.64 6.06 1.05
C SER A 21 19.68 6.42 -0.43
N LYS A 22 20.20 7.61 -0.78
CA LYS A 22 20.40 8.01 -2.17
C LYS A 22 21.42 7.10 -2.87
N GLU A 23 22.44 6.71 -2.14
CA GLU A 23 23.54 5.86 -2.56
C GLU A 23 23.03 4.46 -2.97
N TYR A 24 22.03 3.92 -2.26
CA TYR A 24 21.38 2.68 -2.67
C TYR A 24 20.62 2.83 -3.99
N PHE A 25 19.92 3.95 -4.20
CA PHE A 25 19.25 4.22 -5.47
C PHE A 25 20.25 4.39 -6.63
N GLU A 26 21.38 5.03 -6.39
CA GLU A 26 22.49 5.13 -7.35
C GLU A 26 23.03 3.75 -7.71
N LEU A 27 23.28 2.90 -6.71
CA LEU A 27 23.71 1.51 -6.93
C LEU A 27 22.71 0.73 -7.81
N VAL A 28 21.40 0.87 -7.58
CA VAL A 28 20.38 0.24 -8.43
C VAL A 28 20.44 0.80 -9.86
N GLY A 29 20.51 2.12 -10.01
CA GLY A 29 20.60 2.77 -11.32
C GLY A 29 21.82 2.31 -12.13
N GLU A 30 22.97 2.17 -11.47
CA GLU A 30 24.22 1.74 -12.09
C GLU A 30 24.26 0.23 -12.42
N THR A 31 23.66 -0.61 -11.58
CA THR A 31 23.79 -2.08 -11.71
C THR A 31 22.59 -2.76 -12.35
N LYS A 32 21.39 -2.16 -12.28
CA LYS A 32 20.13 -2.69 -12.81
C LYS A 32 19.47 -1.76 -13.84
N GLY A 33 20.07 -0.60 -14.08
CA GLY A 33 19.56 0.41 -14.98
C GLY A 33 18.66 1.42 -14.27
N TRP A 34 18.73 2.68 -14.72
CA TRP A 34 18.01 3.81 -14.13
C TRP A 34 16.47 3.68 -14.20
N VAL A 35 15.95 2.88 -15.13
CA VAL A 35 14.51 2.55 -15.21
C VAL A 35 14.03 1.68 -14.04
N ALA A 36 14.93 0.90 -13.41
CA ALA A 36 14.61 0.01 -12.29
C ALA A 36 14.65 0.71 -10.92
N VAL A 37 15.06 1.99 -10.87
CA VAL A 37 15.17 2.76 -9.63
C VAL A 37 13.75 2.99 -9.06
N PRO A 38 13.46 2.53 -7.83
CA PRO A 38 12.11 2.64 -7.26
C PRO A 38 11.63 4.09 -7.13
N SER A 39 10.33 4.31 -7.31
CA SER A 39 9.68 5.61 -7.17
C SER A 39 9.08 5.84 -5.78
N GLY A 40 8.79 7.10 -5.46
CA GLY A 40 7.86 7.47 -4.37
C GLY A 40 8.49 7.62 -2.99
N THR A 41 9.82 7.58 -2.88
CA THR A 41 10.50 7.60 -1.57
C THR A 41 11.38 8.82 -1.34
N ARG A 42 11.96 9.43 -2.39
CA ARG A 42 12.87 10.57 -2.30
C ARG A 42 12.73 11.54 -3.47
N LYS A 43 12.42 12.80 -3.19
CA LYS A 43 12.36 13.87 -4.20
C LYS A 43 13.64 13.99 -5.03
N SER A 44 14.81 13.87 -4.39
CA SER A 44 16.11 13.96 -5.09
C SER A 44 16.35 12.85 -6.11
N VAL A 45 15.71 11.68 -5.94
CA VAL A 45 15.77 10.56 -6.88
C VAL A 45 14.77 10.79 -8.02
N GLU A 46 13.58 11.31 -7.70
CA GLU A 46 12.56 11.61 -8.72
C GLU A 46 12.99 12.68 -9.72
N THR A 47 13.87 13.60 -9.31
CA THR A 47 14.39 14.67 -10.17
C THR A 47 15.75 14.35 -10.80
N ASP A 48 16.28 13.14 -10.65
CA ASP A 48 17.59 12.77 -11.21
C ASP A 48 17.49 12.70 -12.76
N PRO A 49 18.32 13.46 -13.50
CA PRO A 49 18.28 13.47 -14.97
C PRO A 49 18.45 12.08 -15.59
N ARG A 50 19.33 11.23 -15.03
CA ARG A 50 19.59 9.87 -15.54
C ARG A 50 18.35 9.00 -15.48
N ARG A 51 17.57 9.17 -14.41
CA ARG A 51 16.29 8.50 -14.24
C ARG A 51 15.24 9.05 -15.19
N LEU A 52 15.10 10.37 -15.29
CA LEU A 52 14.10 10.98 -16.16
C LEU A 52 14.31 10.62 -17.63
N GLU A 53 15.57 10.51 -18.05
CA GLU A 53 15.94 10.02 -19.37
C GLU A 53 15.58 8.53 -19.56
N ALA A 54 15.92 7.67 -18.59
CA ALA A 54 15.67 6.23 -18.67
C ALA A 54 14.19 5.82 -18.46
N ALA A 55 13.41 6.65 -17.76
CA ALA A 55 12.02 6.39 -17.39
C ALA A 55 11.12 7.60 -17.70
N PRO A 56 10.73 7.81 -18.97
CA PRO A 56 9.87 8.94 -19.36
C PRO A 56 8.52 9.00 -18.62
N PHE A 57 8.05 7.86 -18.12
CA PHE A 57 6.82 7.73 -17.32
C PHE A 57 7.00 8.07 -15.83
N ALA A 58 8.23 8.33 -15.36
CA ALA A 58 8.51 8.57 -13.94
C ALA A 58 7.71 9.75 -13.38
N LYS A 59 7.54 10.82 -14.16
CA LYS A 59 6.74 11.98 -13.73
C LYS A 59 5.28 11.59 -13.46
N THR A 60 4.67 10.80 -14.34
CA THR A 60 3.28 10.34 -14.18
C THR A 60 3.12 9.50 -12.92
N ILE A 61 4.11 8.67 -12.57
CA ILE A 61 4.09 7.90 -11.32
C ILE A 61 4.10 8.84 -10.10
N VAL A 62 4.97 9.85 -10.10
CA VAL A 62 5.06 10.82 -8.99
C VAL A 62 3.78 11.62 -8.87
N ASP A 63 3.25 12.11 -9.99
CA ASP A 63 1.98 12.85 -10.01
C ASP A 63 0.85 11.98 -9.45
N ALA A 64 0.78 10.70 -9.84
CA ALA A 64 -0.21 9.76 -9.32
C ALA A 64 -0.07 9.57 -7.80
N ILE A 65 1.14 9.37 -7.29
CA ILE A 65 1.40 9.23 -5.84
C ILE A 65 0.96 10.48 -5.07
N LEU A 66 1.28 11.67 -5.59
CA LEU A 66 0.95 12.94 -4.94
C LEU A 66 -0.52 13.34 -5.08
N SER A 67 -1.27 12.71 -6.00
CA SER A 67 -2.71 12.95 -6.19
C SER A 67 -3.60 12.20 -5.21
N VAL A 68 -3.04 11.21 -4.50
CA VAL A 68 -3.77 10.39 -3.53
C VAL A 68 -4.05 11.21 -2.27
N ASP A 69 -5.31 11.28 -1.86
CA ASP A 69 -5.72 11.83 -0.56
C ASP A 69 -6.29 10.72 0.34
N PRO A 70 -5.47 10.14 1.25
CA PRO A 70 -5.96 9.15 2.20
C PRO A 70 -6.89 9.72 3.28
N ALA A 71 -6.91 11.05 3.48
CA ALA A 71 -7.76 11.69 4.49
C ALA A 71 -9.18 11.95 3.96
N ASP A 72 -9.34 12.10 2.64
CA ASP A 72 -10.63 12.21 1.95
C ASP A 72 -10.71 11.19 0.79
N PRO A 73 -10.85 9.88 1.09
CA PRO A 73 -10.64 8.82 0.11
C PRO A 73 -11.84 8.54 -0.79
N THR A 74 -13.01 9.12 -0.52
CA THR A 74 -14.28 8.75 -1.17
C THR A 74 -15.16 9.97 -1.48
N LEU A 75 -16.03 9.86 -2.48
CA LEU A 75 -16.99 10.93 -2.84
C LEU A 75 -17.88 11.37 -1.67
N LEU A 76 -18.31 10.41 -0.84
CA LEU A 76 -19.10 10.68 0.35
C LEU A 76 -18.19 10.65 1.59
N PRO A 77 -18.48 11.47 2.62
CA PRO A 77 -17.72 11.44 3.86
C PRO A 77 -17.73 10.05 4.51
N VAL A 78 -16.57 9.61 4.99
CA VAL A 78 -16.36 8.33 5.68
C VAL A 78 -15.59 8.52 6.99
N PRO A 79 -15.78 7.65 7.99
CA PRO A 79 -15.12 7.78 9.29
C PRO A 79 -13.71 7.16 9.35
N TYR A 80 -13.10 6.84 8.20
CA TYR A 80 -11.80 6.16 8.11
C TYR A 80 -10.85 6.90 7.16
N THR A 81 -9.57 6.59 7.27
CA THR A 81 -8.54 7.01 6.30
C THR A 81 -8.03 5.82 5.49
N GLY A 82 -7.38 6.12 4.36
CA GLY A 82 -6.84 5.15 3.42
C GLY A 82 -7.69 5.01 2.16
N VAL A 83 -7.02 4.87 1.01
CA VAL A 83 -7.69 4.85 -0.32
C VAL A 83 -8.01 3.43 -0.75
N GLN A 84 -7.00 2.56 -0.80
CA GLN A 84 -7.11 1.15 -1.19
C GLN A 84 -7.29 0.20 0.00
N PHE A 85 -7.18 0.71 1.21
CA PHE A 85 -7.42 -0.02 2.46
C PHE A 85 -8.10 0.90 3.47
N VAL A 86 -8.84 0.32 4.41
CA VAL A 86 -9.38 1.05 5.56
C VAL A 86 -8.34 0.97 6.68
N ALA A 87 -7.88 2.10 7.20
CA ALA A 87 -6.81 2.17 8.20
C ALA A 87 -7.27 1.76 9.63
N ILE A 88 -7.75 0.53 9.77
CA ILE A 88 -8.13 -0.10 11.05
C ILE A 88 -7.44 -1.46 11.22
N PRO A 89 -7.14 -1.91 12.45
CA PRO A 89 -6.51 -3.21 12.69
C PRO A 89 -7.25 -4.40 12.06
N GLU A 90 -8.57 -4.34 12.02
CA GLU A 90 -9.46 -5.42 11.56
C GLU A 90 -9.42 -5.58 10.03
N PHE A 91 -8.92 -4.59 9.28
CA PHE A 91 -8.99 -4.57 7.82
C PHE A 91 -8.23 -5.75 7.20
N GLN A 92 -7.18 -6.28 7.84
CA GLN A 92 -6.52 -7.48 7.31
C GLN A 92 -7.47 -8.68 7.25
N GLY A 93 -8.26 -8.90 8.29
CA GLY A 93 -9.23 -10.00 8.32
C GLY A 93 -10.42 -9.75 7.40
N ILE A 94 -10.99 -8.53 7.47
CA ILE A 94 -12.13 -8.13 6.63
C ILE A 94 -11.74 -8.15 5.15
N GLY A 95 -10.66 -7.47 4.78
CA GLY A 95 -10.15 -7.37 3.41
C GLY A 95 -9.82 -8.74 2.80
N ASN A 96 -9.20 -9.64 3.57
CA ASN A 96 -8.95 -11.01 3.10
C ASN A 96 -10.25 -11.75 2.76
N TYR A 97 -11.24 -11.70 3.65
CA TYR A 97 -12.52 -12.39 3.42
C TYR A 97 -13.29 -11.77 2.24
N VAL A 98 -13.36 -10.44 2.17
CA VAL A 98 -13.99 -9.73 1.05
C VAL A 98 -13.28 -10.06 -0.27
N GLY A 99 -11.95 -10.09 -0.28
CA GLY A 99 -11.16 -10.48 -1.45
C GLY A 99 -11.47 -11.90 -1.93
N GLN A 100 -11.65 -12.85 -1.01
CA GLN A 100 -12.09 -14.21 -1.36
C GLN A 100 -13.49 -14.23 -1.98
N GLN A 101 -14.44 -13.42 -1.47
CA GLN A 101 -15.78 -13.32 -2.06
C GLN A 101 -15.75 -12.72 -3.47
N VAL A 102 -14.93 -11.67 -3.69
CA VAL A 102 -14.75 -11.07 -5.01
C VAL A 102 -14.13 -12.08 -5.99
N ALA A 103 -13.11 -12.82 -5.56
CA ALA A 103 -12.51 -13.87 -6.39
C ALA A 103 -13.50 -14.99 -6.74
N ALA A 104 -14.36 -15.39 -5.80
CA ALA A 104 -15.40 -16.40 -6.02
C ALA A 104 -16.45 -15.94 -7.03
N ALA A 105 -16.89 -14.68 -6.96
CA ALA A 105 -17.81 -14.08 -7.92
C ALA A 105 -17.17 -13.98 -9.32
N LEU A 106 -15.91 -13.54 -9.39
CA LEU A 106 -15.17 -13.46 -10.65
C LEU A 106 -15.02 -14.84 -11.33
N ALA A 107 -14.83 -15.89 -10.54
CA ALA A 107 -14.76 -17.27 -11.02
C ALA A 107 -16.12 -17.89 -11.36
N GLY A 108 -17.24 -17.18 -11.13
CA GLY A 108 -18.60 -17.68 -11.37
C GLY A 108 -19.09 -18.75 -10.39
N THR A 109 -18.38 -18.94 -9.26
CA THR A 109 -18.75 -19.94 -8.25
C THR A 109 -19.90 -19.48 -7.34
N VAL A 110 -20.09 -18.17 -7.21
CA VAL A 110 -21.21 -17.51 -6.54
C VAL A 110 -21.65 -16.31 -7.38
N THR A 111 -22.88 -15.82 -7.20
CA THR A 111 -23.29 -14.58 -7.86
C THR A 111 -22.66 -13.36 -7.17
N VAL A 112 -22.66 -12.22 -7.87
CA VAL A 112 -22.19 -10.94 -7.31
C VAL A 112 -22.99 -10.59 -6.05
N GLU A 113 -24.31 -10.77 -6.07
CA GLU A 113 -25.19 -10.49 -4.94
C GLU A 113 -24.87 -11.38 -3.73
N GLN A 114 -24.58 -12.66 -3.97
CA GLN A 114 -24.18 -13.60 -2.92
C GLN A 114 -22.83 -13.20 -2.30
N ALA A 115 -21.84 -12.86 -3.13
CA ALA A 115 -20.53 -12.41 -2.66
C ALA A 115 -20.64 -11.14 -1.81
N LEU A 116 -21.43 -10.15 -2.25
CA LEU A 116 -21.67 -8.92 -1.50
C LEU A 116 -22.42 -9.17 -0.18
N ALA A 117 -23.44 -10.03 -0.19
CA ALA A 117 -24.19 -10.37 1.03
C ALA A 117 -23.31 -11.09 2.06
N ASN A 118 -22.47 -12.02 1.62
CA ASN A 118 -21.52 -12.72 2.48
C ASN A 118 -20.47 -11.75 3.06
N ALA A 119 -19.89 -10.89 2.21
CA ALA A 119 -18.95 -9.86 2.60
C ALA A 119 -19.55 -8.92 3.66
N GLN A 120 -20.77 -8.43 3.43
CA GLN A 120 -21.49 -7.57 4.36
C GLN A 120 -21.71 -8.26 5.71
N LYS A 121 -22.20 -9.51 5.70
CA LYS A 121 -22.44 -10.27 6.93
C LYS A 121 -21.16 -10.47 7.74
N PHE A 122 -20.04 -10.77 7.07
CA PHE A 122 -18.75 -10.93 7.73
C PHE A 122 -18.24 -9.61 8.30
N ALA A 123 -18.26 -8.54 7.51
CA ALA A 123 -17.79 -7.22 7.93
C ALA A 123 -18.58 -6.72 9.14
N VAL A 124 -19.92 -6.79 9.12
CA VAL A 124 -20.77 -6.42 10.26
C VAL A 124 -20.39 -7.21 11.50
N ARG A 125 -20.24 -8.54 11.38
CA ARG A 125 -19.86 -9.40 12.51
C ARG A 125 -18.52 -8.97 13.13
N GLU A 126 -17.49 -8.71 12.31
CA GLU A 126 -16.18 -8.31 12.81
C GLU A 126 -16.20 -6.89 13.41
N MET A 127 -16.91 -5.95 12.79
CA MET A 127 -17.06 -4.59 13.31
C MET A 127 -17.87 -4.55 14.62
N THR A 128 -18.89 -5.40 14.78
CA THR A 128 -19.61 -5.58 16.05
C THR A 128 -18.71 -6.18 17.12
N LYS A 129 -17.95 -7.23 16.81
CA LYS A 129 -16.99 -7.84 17.76
C LYS A 129 -15.91 -6.86 18.21
N ALA A 130 -15.43 -6.01 17.30
CA ALA A 130 -14.46 -4.96 17.59
C ALA A 130 -15.07 -3.73 18.30
N GLY A 131 -16.40 -3.71 18.51
CA GLY A 131 -17.08 -2.68 19.31
C GLY A 131 -17.44 -1.40 18.55
N TYR A 132 -17.29 -1.37 17.24
CA TYR A 132 -17.66 -0.21 16.40
C TYR A 132 -19.18 -0.11 16.20
N ILE A 133 -19.87 -1.24 16.07
CA ILE A 133 -21.31 -1.32 15.88
C ILE A 133 -21.93 -1.83 17.18
N LYS A 134 -22.82 -1.03 17.77
CA LYS A 134 -23.58 -1.35 18.98
C LYS A 134 -25.02 -1.66 18.65
#